data_AF-A0A1V4EE23-F1
#
_entry.id   AF-A0A1V4EE23-F1
#
_cell.length_a   1.000
_cell.length_b   1.000
_cell.length_c   1.000
_cell.angle_alpha   90.00
_cell.angle_beta   90.00
_cell.angle_gamma   90.00
#
_symmetry.space_group_name_H-M   'P 1'
#
loop_
_entity.id
_entity.type
_entity.pdbx_description
1 polymer ?
#
loop_
_entity_poly.entity_id
_entity_poly.type
_entity_poly.pdbx_seq_one_letter_code
_entity_poly.pdbx_strand_id
1 'polypeptide(L)'
;MFERVSAEESAALEALSWKVRNELAAAGLPVLAPGLNTILAGGADVEVDDGADAAGGVFVGWTTSPRLQACASRAFRLKQLDDAVLRHSNAVGAAMMQAIAAVLSSAGFSVEDARDEYRPQQLRVLAAPPSTQPPTWSLRDDELALPGWQDAPVDGADR
;
A
#
# COMPACT_ATOMS: atom_id res chain seq x y z
N MET A 1 1.56 26.52 -11.92
CA MET A 1 0.49 26.77 -10.94
C MET A 1 -0.05 25.41 -10.60
N PHE A 2 0.10 24.96 -9.35
CA PHE A 2 -0.39 23.64 -8.93
C PHE A 2 -1.89 23.77 -8.68
N GLU A 3 -2.68 23.07 -9.48
CA GLU A 3 -4.12 23.00 -9.33
C GLU A 3 -4.45 21.71 -8.57
N ARG A 4 -5.24 21.83 -7.51
CA ARG A 4 -5.68 20.69 -6.70
C ARG A 4 -6.99 20.17 -7.25
N VAL A 5 -7.19 18.86 -7.19
CA VAL A 5 -8.50 18.26 -7.44
C VAL A 5 -9.57 18.83 -6.50
N SER A 6 -10.83 18.68 -6.88
CA SER A 6 -11.95 19.09 -6.04
C SER A 6 -11.96 18.32 -4.70
N ALA A 7 -12.69 18.84 -3.70
CA ALA A 7 -12.81 18.16 -2.40
C ALA A 7 -13.45 16.76 -2.53
N GLU A 8 -14.36 16.57 -3.48
CA GLU A 8 -15.00 15.29 -3.75
C GLU A 8 -14.00 14.28 -4.36
N GLU A 9 -13.19 14.73 -5.31
CA GLU A 9 -12.14 13.91 -5.92
C GLU A 9 -11.04 13.54 -4.91
N SER A 10 -10.60 14.48 -4.07
CA SER A 10 -9.62 14.20 -3.01
C SER A 10 -10.18 13.17 -2.02
N ALA A 11 -11.46 13.28 -1.63
CA ALA A 11 -12.11 12.28 -0.78
C ALA A 11 -12.20 10.90 -1.45
N ALA A 12 -12.44 10.85 -2.77
CA ALA A 12 -12.46 9.61 -3.53
C ALA A 12 -11.07 8.96 -3.62
N LEU A 13 -10.01 9.76 -3.82
CA LEU A 13 -8.62 9.29 -3.81
C LEU A 13 -8.24 8.74 -2.43
N GLU A 14 -8.65 9.39 -1.35
CA GLU A 14 -8.40 8.88 0.00
C GLU A 14 -9.18 7.61 0.32
N ALA A 15 -10.43 7.49 -0.16
CA ALA A 15 -11.16 6.24 -0.04
C ALA A 15 -10.47 5.09 -0.82
N LEU A 16 -9.91 5.38 -2.00
CA LEU A 16 -9.12 4.43 -2.77
C LEU A 16 -7.82 4.05 -2.03
N SER A 17 -7.09 5.03 -1.50
CA SER A 17 -5.85 4.83 -0.76
C SER A 17 -6.08 3.94 0.47
N TRP A 18 -7.19 4.15 1.18
CA TRP A 18 -7.58 3.33 2.33
C TRP A 18 -7.87 1.88 1.95
N LYS A 19 -8.60 1.64 0.84
CA LYS A 19 -8.87 0.29 0.34
C LYS A 19 -7.58 -0.45 -0.02
N VAL A 20 -6.65 0.23 -0.68
CA VAL A 20 -5.35 -0.33 -1.05
C VAL A 20 -4.55 -0.71 0.20
N ARG A 21 -4.46 0.18 1.20
CA ARG A 21 -3.75 -0.11 2.46
C ARG A 21 -4.31 -1.33 3.16
N ASN A 22 -5.63 -1.45 3.27
CA ASN A 22 -6.26 -2.60 3.92
C ASN A 22 -6.01 -3.90 3.16
N GLU A 23 -6.07 -3.88 1.84
CA GLU A 23 -5.81 -5.08 1.04
C GLU A 23 -4.37 -5.56 1.21
N LEU A 24 -3.39 -4.64 1.16
CA LEU A 24 -1.99 -4.98 1.38
C LEU A 24 -1.75 -5.52 2.80
N ALA A 25 -2.40 -4.92 3.80
CA ALA A 25 -2.34 -5.40 5.18
C ALA A 25 -2.98 -6.81 5.32
N ALA A 26 -4.11 -7.07 4.66
CA ALA A 26 -4.77 -8.37 4.66
C ALA A 26 -3.93 -9.45 3.96
N ALA A 27 -3.15 -9.07 2.94
CA ALA A 27 -2.14 -9.94 2.32
C ALA A 27 -0.92 -10.21 3.22
N GLY A 28 -0.84 -9.61 4.41
CA GLY A 28 0.24 -9.79 5.37
C GLY A 28 1.46 -8.90 5.10
N LEU A 29 1.36 -7.90 4.21
CA LEU A 29 2.44 -6.97 3.97
C LEU A 29 2.46 -5.87 5.04
N PRO A 30 3.65 -5.45 5.52
CA PRO A 30 3.76 -4.27 6.36
C PRO A 30 3.38 -3.04 5.54
N VAL A 31 2.37 -2.30 5.99
CA VAL A 31 1.92 -1.05 5.37
C VAL A 31 2.36 0.11 6.24
N LEU A 32 3.02 1.10 5.64
CA LEU A 32 3.45 2.30 6.35
C LEU A 32 2.23 3.18 6.65
N ALA A 33 2.11 3.58 7.91
CA ALA A 33 1.08 4.53 8.32
C ALA A 33 1.39 5.91 7.72
N PRO A 34 0.37 6.67 7.25
CA PRO A 34 0.57 8.03 6.78
C PRO A 34 1.29 8.90 7.82
N GLY A 35 2.33 9.62 7.39
CA GLY A 35 3.14 10.47 8.27
C GLY A 35 4.18 9.73 9.12
N LEU A 36 4.28 8.41 9.03
CA LEU A 36 5.36 7.66 9.68
C LEU A 36 6.69 8.00 9.04
N ASN A 37 7.68 8.32 9.89
CA ASN A 37 9.03 8.59 9.41
C ASN A 37 9.65 7.31 8.83
N THR A 38 10.01 7.33 7.55
CA THR A 38 10.58 6.18 6.81
C THR A 38 11.96 5.74 7.34
N ILE A 39 12.62 6.54 8.17
CA ILE A 39 13.83 6.14 8.90
C ILE A 39 13.52 5.07 9.96
N LEU A 40 12.25 4.96 10.40
CA LEU A 40 11.85 4.07 11.48
C LEU A 40 11.31 2.73 10.99
N ALA A 41 10.84 2.64 9.74
CA ALA A 41 10.15 1.45 9.23
C ALA A 41 10.32 1.27 7.72
N GLY A 42 10.21 0.02 7.27
CA GLY A 42 10.09 -0.34 5.86
C GLY A 42 8.78 -1.11 5.61
N GLY A 43 8.26 -1.02 4.40
CA GLY A 43 6.99 -1.59 4.01
C GLY A 43 6.42 -0.95 2.75
N ALA A 44 5.18 -1.34 2.42
CA ALA A 44 4.42 -0.72 1.35
C ALA A 44 4.00 0.69 1.78
N ASP A 45 4.37 1.67 0.97
CA ASP A 45 3.96 3.05 1.13
C ASP A 45 2.82 3.35 0.17
N VAL A 46 1.79 4.05 0.64
CA VAL A 46 0.64 4.43 -0.19
C VAL A 46 0.47 5.94 -0.07
N GLU A 47 0.70 6.64 -1.17
CA GLU A 47 0.70 8.09 -1.29
C GLU A 47 -0.51 8.55 -2.11
N VAL A 48 -1.10 9.67 -1.71
CA VAL A 48 -2.14 10.37 -2.48
C VAL A 48 -1.53 11.66 -3.01
N ASP A 49 -1.52 11.80 -4.34
CA ASP A 49 -1.16 13.03 -5.03
C ASP A 49 -2.44 13.74 -5.46
N ASP A 50 -2.76 14.85 -4.80
CA ASP A 50 -3.97 15.64 -5.05
C ASP A 50 -3.86 16.58 -6.27
N GLY A 51 -2.81 16.44 -7.09
CA GLY A 51 -2.67 17.20 -8.34
C GLY A 51 -3.84 16.96 -9.28
N ALA A 52 -4.42 18.02 -9.84
CA ALA A 52 -5.47 17.92 -10.87
C ALA A 52 -4.92 17.57 -12.27
N ASP A 53 -3.61 17.34 -12.37
CA ASP A 53 -2.96 16.97 -13.62
C ASP A 53 -2.95 15.44 -13.82
N ALA A 54 -2.37 14.99 -14.93
CA ALA A 54 -2.27 13.57 -15.24
C ALA A 54 -1.40 12.77 -14.24
N ALA A 55 -0.62 13.46 -13.40
CA ALA A 55 0.26 12.88 -12.40
C ALA A 55 -0.41 12.73 -11.02
N GLY A 56 -1.61 13.29 -10.81
CA GLY A 56 -2.42 13.04 -9.61
C GLY A 56 -2.95 11.61 -9.51
N GLY A 57 -3.21 11.15 -8.29
CA GLY A 57 -3.80 9.83 -8.05
C GLY A 57 -3.30 9.13 -6.79
N VAL A 58 -3.54 7.82 -6.71
CA VAL A 58 -3.05 6.95 -5.64
C VAL A 58 -1.85 6.16 -6.14
N PHE A 59 -0.74 6.25 -5.43
CA PHE A 59 0.52 5.61 -5.76
C PHE A 59 0.93 4.64 -4.66
N VAL A 60 1.53 3.52 -5.06
CA VAL A 60 2.08 2.52 -4.16
C VAL A 60 3.57 2.37 -4.45
N GLY A 61 4.38 2.42 -3.39
CA GLY A 61 5.81 2.18 -3.44
C GLY A 61 6.23 1.15 -2.39
N TRP A 62 7.50 0.74 -2.46
CA TRP A 62 8.12 -0.12 -1.44
C TRP A 62 9.33 0.54 -0.81
N THR A 63 9.30 0.67 0.51
CA THR A 63 10.44 1.12 1.31
C THR A 63 11.12 -0.08 1.95
N THR A 64 12.39 -0.31 1.60
CA THR A 64 13.19 -1.36 2.26
C THR A 64 13.53 -0.97 3.70
N SER A 65 14.08 -1.92 4.48
CA SER A 65 14.46 -1.65 5.87
C SER A 65 15.39 -0.41 5.99
N PRO A 66 15.29 0.39 7.08
CA PRO A 66 16.12 1.58 7.27
C PRO A 66 17.62 1.32 7.16
N ARG A 67 18.08 0.13 7.58
CA ARG A 67 19.49 -0.25 7.46
C ARG A 67 19.92 -0.42 6.01
N LEU A 68 19.14 -1.12 5.20
CA LEU A 68 19.45 -1.30 3.78
C LEU A 68 19.40 0.04 3.04
N GLN A 69 18.38 0.86 3.32
CA GLN A 69 18.26 2.20 2.76
C GLN A 69 19.47 3.09 3.12
N ALA A 70 19.92 3.07 4.38
CA ALA A 70 21.09 3.83 4.81
C ALA A 70 22.38 3.37 4.11
N CYS A 71 22.57 2.06 3.94
CA CYS A 71 23.70 1.50 3.21
C CYS A 71 23.67 1.88 1.72
N ALA A 72 22.53 1.74 1.05
CA ALA A 72 22.35 2.14 -0.35
C ALA A 72 22.58 3.64 -0.54
N SER A 73 21.98 4.48 0.32
CA SER A 73 22.14 5.92 0.32
C SER A 73 23.60 6.34 0.50
N ARG A 74 24.35 5.66 1.37
CA ARG A 74 25.78 5.89 1.55
C ARG A 74 26.59 5.53 0.30
N ALA A 75 26.36 4.35 -0.29
CA ALA A 75 27.05 3.93 -1.52
C ALA A 75 26.80 4.92 -2.67
N PHE A 76 25.55 5.38 -2.83
CA PHE A 76 25.18 6.39 -3.81
C PHE A 76 25.93 7.72 -3.59
N ARG A 77 25.95 8.24 -2.35
CA ARG A 77 26.69 9.48 -2.03
C ARG A 77 28.18 9.36 -2.30
N LEU A 78 28.76 8.18 -2.12
CA LEU A 78 30.17 7.91 -2.42
C LEU A 78 30.43 7.64 -3.92
N LYS A 79 29.41 7.77 -4.77
CA LYS A 79 29.47 7.49 -6.23
C LYS A 79 29.91 6.06 -6.56
N GLN A 80 29.67 5.12 -5.64
CA GLN A 80 29.96 3.71 -5.83
C GLN A 80 28.76 3.04 -6.53
N LEU A 81 28.49 3.44 -7.78
CA LEU A 81 27.28 3.03 -8.50
C LEU A 81 27.24 1.51 -8.79
N ASP A 82 28.41 0.87 -8.85
CA ASP A 82 28.55 -0.58 -9.01
C ASP A 82 28.60 -1.33 -7.66
N ASP A 83 28.23 -0.69 -6.56
CA ASP A 83 28.18 -1.35 -5.25
C ASP A 83 27.08 -2.44 -5.23
N ALA A 84 27.41 -3.60 -4.65
CA ALA A 84 26.48 -4.71 -4.52
C ALA A 84 25.23 -4.35 -3.71
N VAL A 85 25.35 -3.42 -2.75
CA VAL A 85 24.23 -2.93 -1.94
C VAL A 85 23.21 -2.18 -2.80
N LEU A 86 23.65 -1.37 -3.77
CA LEU A 86 22.73 -0.65 -4.66
C LEU A 86 21.96 -1.63 -5.55
N ARG A 87 22.67 -2.58 -6.17
CA ARG A 87 22.04 -3.63 -6.97
C ARG A 87 21.04 -4.45 -6.15
N HIS A 88 21.42 -4.83 -4.93
CA HIS A 88 20.55 -5.61 -4.06
C HIS A 88 19.31 -4.81 -3.64
N SER A 89 19.48 -3.56 -3.21
CA SER A 89 18.35 -2.68 -2.84
C SER A 89 17.37 -2.50 -4.00
N ASN A 90 17.87 -2.28 -5.22
CA ASN A 90 17.03 -2.14 -6.42
C ASN A 90 16.32 -3.45 -6.77
N ALA A 91 17.00 -4.60 -6.66
CA ALA A 91 16.39 -5.90 -6.93
C ALA A 91 15.27 -6.23 -5.92
N VAL A 92 15.48 -5.91 -4.64
CA VAL A 92 14.44 -6.06 -3.60
C VAL A 92 13.24 -5.15 -3.90
N GLY A 93 13.48 -3.89 -4.23
CA GLY A 93 12.41 -2.95 -4.63
C GLY A 93 11.60 -3.50 -5.79
N ALA A 94 12.24 -3.87 -6.89
CA ALA A 94 11.58 -4.42 -8.07
C ALA A 94 10.76 -5.70 -7.77
N ALA A 95 11.33 -6.63 -7.00
CA ALA A 95 10.63 -7.87 -6.62
C ALA A 95 9.38 -7.58 -5.77
N MET A 96 9.49 -6.68 -4.79
CA MET A 96 8.35 -6.31 -3.94
C MET A 96 7.27 -5.58 -4.72
N MET A 97 7.63 -4.72 -5.66
CA MET A 97 6.65 -4.03 -6.52
C MET A 97 5.91 -5.00 -7.44
N GLN A 98 6.59 -6.00 -7.99
CA GLN A 98 5.92 -7.08 -8.74
C GLN A 98 4.95 -7.88 -7.85
N ALA A 99 5.36 -8.20 -6.62
CA ALA A 99 4.50 -8.90 -5.68
C ALA A 99 3.26 -8.07 -5.29
N ILE A 100 3.45 -6.78 -5.00
CA ILE A 100 2.36 -5.83 -4.70
C ILE A 100 1.38 -5.74 -5.85
N ALA A 101 1.88 -5.59 -7.09
CA ALA A 101 1.02 -5.56 -8.27
C ALA A 101 0.19 -6.84 -8.39
N ALA A 102 0.82 -8.01 -8.23
CA ALA A 102 0.13 -9.29 -8.29
C ALA A 102 -0.94 -9.44 -7.20
N VAL A 103 -0.64 -9.02 -5.96
CA VAL A 103 -1.61 -9.03 -4.84
C VAL A 103 -2.81 -8.14 -5.17
N LEU A 104 -2.58 -6.88 -5.52
CA LEU A 104 -3.65 -5.93 -5.83
C LEU A 104 -4.50 -6.40 -7.00
N SER A 105 -3.88 -6.89 -8.07
CA SER A 105 -4.62 -7.47 -9.21
C SER A 105 -5.41 -8.71 -8.84
N SER A 106 -4.91 -9.58 -7.95
CA SER A 106 -5.66 -10.75 -7.47
C SER A 106 -6.89 -10.38 -6.65
N ALA A 107 -6.85 -9.22 -5.97
CA ALA A 107 -7.97 -8.63 -5.25
C ALA A 107 -8.91 -7.80 -6.13
N GLY A 108 -8.65 -7.72 -7.44
CA GLY A 108 -9.50 -7.01 -8.42
C GLY A 108 -9.21 -5.52 -8.57
N PHE A 109 -8.08 -5.02 -8.06
CA PHE A 109 -7.63 -3.66 -8.34
C PHE A 109 -6.97 -3.58 -9.72
N SER A 110 -7.19 -2.46 -10.40
CA SER A 110 -6.47 -2.11 -11.63
C SER A 110 -5.25 -1.27 -11.27
N VAL A 111 -4.05 -1.75 -11.60
CA VAL A 111 -2.79 -1.06 -11.34
C VAL A 111 -1.95 -0.99 -12.61
N GLU A 112 -1.16 0.07 -12.75
CA GLU A 112 -0.18 0.22 -13.81
C GLU A 112 1.16 0.70 -13.24
N ASP A 113 2.23 0.52 -14.01
CA ASP A 113 3.50 1.21 -13.73
C ASP A 113 3.25 2.71 -13.87
N ALA A 114 3.66 3.50 -12.87
CA ALA A 114 3.51 4.95 -12.91
C ALA A 114 4.24 5.58 -14.11
N ARG A 115 5.24 4.89 -14.68
CA ARG A 115 6.07 5.34 -15.83
C ARG A 115 6.63 6.75 -15.64
N ASP A 116 6.87 7.11 -14.37
CA ASP A 116 7.44 8.39 -14.00
C ASP A 116 8.97 8.25 -13.88
N GLU A 117 9.70 9.00 -14.71
CA GLU A 117 11.17 9.04 -14.69
C GLU A 117 11.73 9.49 -13.31
N TYR A 118 10.94 10.24 -12.53
CA TYR A 118 11.32 10.72 -11.20
C TYR A 118 10.89 9.78 -10.06
N ARG A 119 9.95 8.86 -10.31
CA ARG A 119 9.47 7.87 -9.34
C ARG A 119 9.61 6.45 -9.88
N PRO A 120 10.86 6.01 -10.17
CA PRO A 120 11.09 4.67 -10.68
C PRO A 120 10.53 3.63 -9.70
N GLN A 121 9.81 2.65 -10.25
CA GLN A 121 9.22 1.51 -9.52
C GLN A 121 7.99 1.85 -8.65
N GLN A 122 7.30 2.98 -8.83
CA GLN A 122 5.97 3.15 -8.25
C GLN A 122 4.87 2.53 -9.13
N LEU A 123 3.82 2.04 -8.48
CA LEU A 123 2.59 1.63 -9.14
C LEU A 123 1.54 2.71 -8.96
N ARG A 124 0.82 3.04 -10.02
CA ARG A 124 -0.39 3.85 -9.96
C ARG A 124 -1.60 2.93 -9.84
N VAL A 125 -2.49 3.25 -8.92
CA VAL A 125 -3.78 2.55 -8.76
C VAL A 125 -4.84 3.31 -9.54
N LEU A 126 -5.41 2.64 -10.54
CA LEU A 126 -6.40 3.23 -11.45
C LEU A 126 -7.82 3.05 -10.94
N ALA A 127 -8.12 1.89 -10.34
CA ALA A 127 -9.44 1.57 -9.84
C ALA A 127 -9.40 0.52 -8.74
N ALA A 128 -10.33 0.63 -7.79
CA ALA A 128 -10.68 -0.43 -6.86
C ALA A 128 -11.69 -1.41 -7.49
N PRO A 129 -11.80 -2.65 -6.97
CA PRO A 129 -12.90 -3.54 -7.32
C PRO A 129 -14.26 -2.88 -7.03
N PRO A 130 -15.33 -3.30 -7.74
CA PRO A 130 -16.67 -2.75 -7.58
C PRO A 130 -17.13 -2.80 -6.11
N SER A 131 -17.79 -1.74 -5.62
CA SER A 131 -18.27 -1.66 -4.23
C SER A 131 -19.33 -2.70 -3.86
N THR A 132 -19.92 -3.37 -4.86
CA THR A 132 -20.86 -4.48 -4.69
C THR A 132 -20.18 -5.79 -4.29
N GLN A 133 -18.84 -5.88 -4.41
CA GLN A 133 -18.07 -7.04 -4.02
C GLN A 133 -17.32 -6.72 -2.71
N PRO A 134 -17.61 -7.44 -1.61
CA PRO A 134 -16.85 -7.27 -0.38
C PRO A 134 -15.41 -7.76 -0.58
N PRO A 135 -14.42 -7.21 0.15
CA PRO A 135 -13.07 -7.75 0.18
C PRO A 135 -13.06 -9.25 0.45
N THR A 136 -12.14 -9.99 -0.16
CA THR A 136 -12.08 -11.46 -0.08
C THR A 136 -11.86 -12.00 1.33
N TRP A 137 -11.25 -11.20 2.20
CA TRP A 137 -11.01 -11.46 3.61
C TRP A 137 -12.14 -10.97 4.54
N SER A 138 -13.22 -10.39 3.99
CA SER A 138 -14.37 -10.01 4.80
C SER A 138 -15.11 -11.24 5.32
N LEU A 139 -15.55 -11.17 6.57
CA LEU A 139 -16.44 -12.18 7.14
C LEU A 139 -17.69 -12.30 6.28
N ARG A 140 -18.08 -13.53 6.01
CA ARG A 140 -19.28 -13.84 5.24
C ARG A 140 -20.47 -14.00 6.19
N ASP A 141 -21.67 -13.73 5.69
CA ASP A 141 -22.90 -13.83 6.50
C ASP A 141 -23.14 -15.25 7.03
N ASP A 142 -22.71 -16.28 6.30
CA ASP A 142 -22.79 -17.68 6.72
C ASP A 142 -21.78 -18.03 7.83
N GLU A 143 -20.60 -17.39 7.84
CA GLU A 143 -19.62 -17.52 8.94
C GLU A 143 -20.14 -16.90 10.24
N LEU A 144 -20.91 -15.80 10.14
CA LEU A 144 -21.56 -15.15 11.29
C LEU A 144 -22.77 -15.94 11.82
N ALA A 145 -23.41 -16.73 10.97
CA ALA A 145 -24.58 -17.54 11.31
C ALA A 145 -24.22 -18.94 11.86
N LEU A 146 -22.93 -19.25 12.05
CA LEU A 146 -22.50 -20.50 12.66
C LEU A 146 -23.03 -20.62 14.11
N PRO A 147 -23.76 -21.69 14.45
CA PRO A 147 -24.24 -21.91 15.81
C PRO A 147 -23.06 -21.97 16.80
N GLY A 148 -23.06 -21.09 17.81
CA GLY A 148 -22.03 -21.04 18.86
C GLY A 148 -21.33 -19.70 19.06
N TRP A 149 -21.52 -18.70 18.19
CA TRP A 149 -20.98 -17.34 18.42
C TRP A 149 -21.90 -16.43 19.25
N GLN A 150 -23.20 -16.73 19.32
CA GLN A 150 -24.17 -15.95 20.11
C GLN A 150 -24.51 -16.57 21.48
N ASP A 151 -24.03 -17.79 21.77
CA ASP A 151 -24.42 -18.56 22.97
C ASP A 151 -23.41 -18.50 24.14
N ALA A 152 -22.43 -17.59 24.12
CA ALA A 152 -21.63 -17.35 25.32
C ALA A 152 -22.51 -16.66 26.37
N PRO A 153 -22.89 -17.32 27.49
CA PRO A 153 -23.66 -16.65 28.52
C PRO A 153 -22.77 -15.59 29.14
N VAL A 154 -23.29 -14.37 29.24
CA VAL A 154 -22.70 -13.30 30.06
C VAL A 154 -23.01 -13.62 31.53
N ASP A 155 -22.52 -14.76 32.03
CA ASP A 155 -22.62 -15.09 33.45
C ASP A 155 -21.53 -14.33 34.20
N GLY A 156 -21.89 -13.09 34.52
CA GLY A 156 -21.11 -12.16 35.33
C GLY A 156 -22.00 -11.22 36.13
N ALA A 157 -23.15 -11.71 36.60
CA ALA A 157 -23.98 -11.03 37.59
C ALA A 157 -24.28 -12.01 38.73
N ASP A 158 -23.31 -12.19 39.63
CA ASP A 158 -23.50 -12.12 41.08
C ASP A 158 -22.28 -12.69 41.83
N ARG A 159 -21.56 -11.81 42.51
CA ARG A 159 -21.26 -11.92 43.94
C ARG A 159 -20.65 -10.64 44.51
#